data_AF-A0A7L9ALB2-F1
#
_entry.id   AF-A0A7L9ALB2-F1
#
_cell.length_a   1.000
_cell.length_b   1.000
_cell.length_c   1.000
_cell.angle_alpha   90.00
_cell.angle_beta   90.00
_cell.angle_gamma   90.00
#
_symmetry.space_group_name_H-M   'P 1'
#
loop_
_entity.id
_entity.type
_entity.pdbx_description
1 polymer ?
#
loop_
_entity_poly.entity_id
_entity_poly.type
_entity_poly.pdbx_seq_one_letter_code
_entity_poly.pdbx_strand_id
1 'polypeptide(L)' 'MPRREGMERKDLLSANVRIFKEQGQALDKVARKDVKVLVVGNPANTNAFICSKYAPSIPKENFTAM' A
#
# COMPACT_ATOMS: atom_id res chain seq x y z
N MET A 1 2.29 -9.49 4.17
CA MET A 1 2.29 -10.68 5.07
C MET A 1 3.30 -10.46 6.20
N PRO A 2 3.17 -11.13 7.37
CA PRO A 2 4.18 -11.05 8.42
C PRO A 2 5.52 -11.63 7.94
N ARG A 3 6.63 -10.97 8.29
CA ARG A 3 7.97 -11.48 8.01
C ARG A 3 8.15 -12.83 8.72
N ARG A 4 8.65 -13.83 8.00
CA ARG A 4 8.99 -15.14 8.55
C ARG A 4 10.50 -15.24 8.79
N GLU A 5 10.90 -16.13 9.69
CA GLU A 5 12.31 -16.47 9.90
C GLU A 5 12.92 -16.96 8.59
N GLY A 6 14.16 -16.55 8.29
CA GLY A 6 14.84 -16.82 7.01
C GLY A 6 14.39 -15.96 5.83
N MET A 7 13.36 -15.12 5.95
CA MET A 7 12.94 -14.23 4.87
C MET A 7 13.88 -13.01 4.74
N GLU A 8 14.41 -12.81 3.53
CA GLU A 8 15.15 -11.60 3.20
C GLU A 8 14.21 -10.40 3.03
N ARG A 9 14.76 -9.19 3.20
CA ARG A 9 13.99 -7.94 3.04
C ARG A 9 13.38 -7.79 1.63
N LYS A 10 14.07 -8.28 0.60
CA LYS A 10 13.63 -8.20 -0.80
C LYS A 10 12.37 -9.05 -1.05
N ASP A 11 12.26 -10.18 -0.39
CA ASP A 11 11.13 -11.11 -0.53
C ASP A 11 9.88 -10.51 0.14
N LEU A 12 10.07 -9.90 1.32
CA LEU A 12 9.02 -9.17 2.02
C LEU A 12 8.48 -8.01 1.18
N LEU A 13 9.36 -7.22 0.56
CA LEU A 13 8.97 -6.12 -0.32
C LEU A 13 8.20 -6.62 -1.55
N SER A 14 8.70 -7.68 -2.20
CA SER A 14 8.07 -8.25 -3.39
C SER A 14 6.66 -8.79 -3.11
N ALA A 15 6.47 -9.45 -1.97
CA ALA A 15 5.16 -9.93 -1.52
C ALA A 15 4.20 -8.77 -1.22
N ASN A 16 4.67 -7.74 -0.52
CA ASN A 16 3.83 -6.59 -0.15
C ASN A 16 3.46 -5.72 -1.37
N VAL A 17 4.34 -5.58 -2.38
CA VAL A 17 4.03 -4.83 -3.60
C VAL A 17 2.77 -5.37 -4.30
N ARG A 18 2.61 -6.69 -4.39
CA ARG A 18 1.42 -7.30 -5.01
C ARG A 18 0.13 -6.93 -4.24
N ILE A 19 0.18 -7.02 -2.92
CA ILE A 19 -0.95 -6.71 -2.03
C ILE A 19 -1.37 -5.25 -2.18
N PHE A 20 -0.43 -4.31 -2.03
CA PHE A 20 -0.75 -2.88 -2.06
C PHE A 20 -1.05 -2.36 -3.48
N LYS A 21 -0.59 -3.06 -4.52
CA LYS A 21 -1.05 -2.81 -5.90
C LYS A 21 -2.53 -3.13 -6.05
N GLU A 22 -2.95 -4.34 -5.67
CA GLU A 22 -4.35 -4.77 -5.80
C GLU A 22 -5.28 -3.89 -4.95
N GLN A 23 -4.88 -3.55 -3.73
CA GLN A 23 -5.63 -2.64 -2.87
C GLN A 23 -5.71 -1.22 -3.45
N GLY A 24 -4.61 -0.68 -3.99
CA GLY A 24 -4.60 0.62 -4.66
C GLY A 24 -5.58 0.64 -5.84
N GLN A 25 -5.54 -0.38 -6.70
CA GLN A 25 -6.45 -0.49 -7.86
C GLN A 25 -7.92 -0.61 -7.42
N ALA A 26 -8.19 -1.35 -6.35
CA ALA A 26 -9.54 -1.47 -5.80
C ALA A 26 -10.04 -0.11 -5.27
N LEU A 27 -9.23 0.58 -4.45
CA LEU A 27 -9.54 1.92 -3.94
C LEU A 27 -9.81 2.89 -5.09
N ASP A 28 -8.95 2.90 -6.11
CA ASP A 28 -9.10 3.73 -7.30
C ASP A 28 -10.44 3.48 -7.99
N LYS A 29 -10.86 2.22 -8.12
CA LYS A 29 -12.08 1.85 -8.84
C LYS A 29 -13.36 2.17 -8.07
N VAL A 30 -13.39 1.92 -6.76
CA VAL A 30 -14.67 1.86 -6.02
C VAL A 30 -14.76 2.85 -4.85
N ALA A 31 -13.65 3.36 -4.34
CA ALA A 31 -13.69 4.29 -3.22
C ALA A 31 -14.04 5.71 -3.67
N ARG A 32 -14.53 6.52 -2.72
CA ARG A 32 -14.64 7.96 -2.93
C ARG A 32 -13.25 8.53 -3.20
N LYS A 33 -13.16 9.51 -4.11
CA LYS A 33 -11.88 10.13 -4.48
C LYS A 33 -11.25 10.95 -3.35
N ASP A 34 -12.03 11.28 -2.32
CA ASP A 34 -11.58 11.97 -1.12
C ASP A 34 -11.34 11.05 0.08
N VAL A 35 -11.35 9.71 -0.10
CA VAL A 35 -11.07 8.75 0.97
C VAL A 35 -9.70 9.01 1.60
N LYS A 36 -9.59 8.89 2.93
CA LYS A 36 -8.34 8.94 3.70
C LYS A 36 -7.87 7.53 4.00
N VAL A 37 -6.62 7.21 3.69
CA VAL A 37 -6.03 5.88 3.78
C VAL A 37 -4.88 5.90 4.77
N LEU A 38 -4.97 5.07 5.82
CA LEU A 38 -3.89 4.86 6.78
C LEU A 38 -3.31 3.45 6.60
N VAL A 39 -2.02 3.37 6.25
CA VAL A 39 -1.30 2.10 6.13
C VAL A 39 -0.51 1.83 7.41
N VAL A 40 -0.84 0.72 8.08
CA VAL A 40 -0.14 0.23 9.29
C VAL A 40 0.73 -1.00 9.03
N GLY A 41 0.59 -1.61 7.85
CA GLY A 41 1.33 -2.81 7.48
C GLY A 41 2.77 -2.50 7.13
N ASN A 42 3.73 -3.14 7.78
CA ASN A 42 5.15 -2.89 7.54
C ASN A 42 5.67 -3.46 6.20
N PRO A 43 6.58 -2.74 5.50
CA PRO A 43 7.07 -1.40 5.80
C PRO A 43 6.05 -0.31 5.41
N ALA A 44 5.51 0.40 6.41
CA ALA A 44 4.30 1.22 6.25
C ALA A 44 4.46 2.33 5.21
N ASN A 45 5.55 3.10 5.26
CA ASN A 45 5.81 4.20 4.32
C ASN A 45 5.92 3.71 2.87
N THR A 46 6.63 2.60 2.64
CA THR A 46 6.78 2.02 1.31
C THR A 46 5.45 1.47 0.79
N ASN A 47 4.67 0.83 1.65
CA ASN A 47 3.37 0.28 1.31
C ASN A 47 2.35 1.39 0.99
N ALA A 48 2.32 2.48 1.76
CA ALA A 48 1.53 3.67 1.46
C ALA A 48 1.90 4.29 0.11
N PHE A 49 3.20 4.41 -0.16
CA PHE A 49 3.69 4.89 -1.45
C PHE A 49 3.21 4.02 -2.61
N ILE A 50 3.37 2.69 -2.51
CA ILE A 50 2.90 1.74 -3.53
C ILE A 50 1.39 1.88 -3.74
N CYS A 51 0.61 1.91 -2.67
CA CYS A 51 -0.85 2.04 -2.74
C CYS A 51 -1.26 3.31 -3.51
N SER A 52 -0.68 4.47 -3.16
CA SER A 52 -0.95 5.75 -3.84
C SER A 52 -0.57 5.75 -5.32
N LYS A 53 0.46 4.97 -5.71
CA LYS A 53 0.88 4.86 -7.12
C LYS A 53 -0.13 4.11 -7.97
N TYR A 54 -0.85 3.15 -7.38
CA TYR A 54 -1.86 2.36 -8.06
C TYR A 54 -3.28 2.91 -7.90
N ALA A 55 -3.43 4.06 -7.21
CA ALA A 55 -4.67 4.79 -7.06
C ALA A 55 -4.55 6.26 -7.53
N PRO A 56 -4.26 6.51 -8.82
CA PRO A 56 -3.93 7.84 -9.31
C PRO A 56 -5.08 8.86 -9.23
N SER A 57 -6.32 8.42 -9.09
CA SER A 57 -7.48 9.31 -8.98
C SER A 57 -7.75 9.81 -7.56
N ILE A 58 -7.02 9.32 -6.56
CA ILE A 58 -7.10 9.76 -5.16
C ILE A 58 -5.92 10.69 -4.86
N PRO A 59 -6.12 11.85 -4.22
CA PRO A 59 -5.03 12.75 -3.84
C PRO A 59 -3.98 12.05 -2.97
N LYS A 60 -2.70 12.28 -3.26
CA LYS A 60 -1.60 11.55 -2.61
C LYS A 60 -1.47 11.89 -1.12
N GLU A 61 -1.83 13.11 -0.74
CA GLU A 61 -1.91 13.59 0.64
C GLU A 61 -2.93 12.81 1.49
N ASN A 62 -3.81 12.03 0.87
CA ASN A 62 -4.74 11.17 1.57
C ASN A 62 -4.14 9.83 2.00
N PHE A 63 -2.95 9.48 1.52
CA PHE A 63 -2.27 8.24 1.90
C PHE A 63 -1.23 8.53 2.98
N THR A 64 -1.48 8.03 4.19
CA THR A 64 -0.60 8.19 5.36
C THR A 64 -0.10 6.83 5.85
N ALA A 65 0.98 6.85 6.62
CA ALA A 65 1.60 5.67 7.21
C ALA A 65 1.83 5.89 8.71
N MET A 66 1.67 4.82 9.50
CA MET A 66 1.94 4.78 10.94
C MET A 66 2.68 3.47 11.29
#